data_AF-A0A3B9MR76-F1
#
_entry.id   AF-A0A3B9MR76-F1
#
_cell.length_a   1.000
_cell.length_b   1.000
_cell.length_c   1.000
_cell.angle_alpha   90.00
_cell.angle_beta   90.00
_cell.angle_gamma   90.00
#
_symmetry.space_group_name_H-M   'P 1'
#
loop_
_entity.id
_entity.type
_entity.pdbx_description
1 polymer ?
#
loop_
_entity_poly.entity_id
_entity_poly.type
_entity_poly.pdbx_seq_one_letter_code
_entity_poly.pdbx_strand_id
1 'polypeptide(L)'
;MNLDLGPEPPFRKFAIGPYQIDLVSNYDELQAELSSLRRETWPLDFIDGPPDEPKIVTKEKAGKNSITATVRCKSEPEAILSNGREKGIWDLCLILSYLSGRNVFLLENERRYQHIVHGFDVVRSWQMPQAAEIAWSNRTNFRSEREMRPLWYFLHLNSSSDAEVKALLGCVALEIIQRVENERSHAALPDGFEKLIEKLKKEIEQSEVEDQDLRNRLKSAVGKWGSESAAQTFRNLLIHYELIESSVEGIPLRRVRCISEMRNRIAHDGDFAIPDWIDDAQRRKDAAIFIAARLIPAMVMEYLNRKFGLMQLNRVQRNSGIIKEYIYKGTHEGMQIDGI
;
A
#
# COMPACT_ATOMS: atom_id res chain seq x y z
N MET A 1 1.56 -19.31 11.25
CA MET A 1 1.22 -18.06 10.55
C MET A 1 -0.08 -18.24 9.78
N ASN A 2 -0.78 -17.14 9.51
CA ASN A 2 -1.98 -17.07 8.69
C ASN A 2 -1.62 -16.60 7.26
N LEU A 3 -1.10 -17.52 6.45
CA LEU A 3 -0.79 -17.27 5.04
C LEU A 3 -1.89 -17.84 4.14
N ASP A 4 -2.38 -17.07 3.18
CA ASP A 4 -3.34 -17.56 2.19
C ASP A 4 -2.73 -17.50 0.77
N LEU A 5 -2.62 -18.67 0.17
CA LEU A 5 -2.13 -18.96 -1.19
C LEU A 5 -3.27 -19.33 -2.17
N GLY A 6 -4.52 -19.04 -1.80
CA GLY A 6 -5.70 -19.42 -2.56
C GLY A 6 -6.05 -20.90 -2.44
N PRO A 7 -7.11 -21.34 -3.14
CA PRO A 7 -7.52 -22.75 -3.18
C PRO A 7 -6.48 -23.59 -3.92
N GLU A 8 -6.26 -24.82 -3.43
CA GLU A 8 -5.40 -25.84 -4.05
C GLU A 8 -4.04 -25.30 -4.52
N PRO A 9 -3.24 -24.69 -3.62
CA PRO A 9 -2.00 -24.05 -4.02
C PRO A 9 -1.03 -25.11 -4.59
N PRO A 10 -0.36 -24.81 -5.72
CA PRO A 10 0.56 -25.75 -6.37
C PRO A 10 1.80 -26.07 -5.52
N PHE A 11 2.04 -25.28 -4.47
CA PHE A 11 3.14 -25.46 -3.53
C PHE A 11 2.59 -25.61 -2.12
N ARG A 12 2.84 -26.77 -1.51
CA ARG A 12 2.56 -27.01 -0.07
C ARG A 12 3.75 -26.67 0.82
N LYS A 13 4.93 -26.53 0.22
CA LYS A 13 6.21 -26.32 0.91
C LYS A 13 7.14 -25.50 0.04
N PHE A 14 7.75 -24.47 0.60
CA PHE A 14 8.70 -23.61 -0.11
C PHE A 14 9.61 -22.87 0.89
N ALA A 15 10.74 -22.37 0.40
CA ALA A 15 11.71 -21.64 1.21
C ALA A 15 11.71 -20.16 0.81
N ILE A 16 11.90 -19.29 1.80
CA ILE A 16 12.17 -17.86 1.60
C ILE A 16 13.37 -17.50 2.49
N GLY A 17 14.50 -17.21 1.87
CA GLY A 17 15.76 -17.03 2.60
C GLY A 17 16.07 -18.20 3.55
N PRO A 18 16.29 -17.95 4.86
CA PRO A 18 16.58 -19.00 5.83
C PRO A 18 15.33 -19.72 6.37
N TYR A 19 14.12 -19.35 5.93
CA TYR A 19 12.86 -19.86 6.43
C TYR A 19 12.30 -20.94 5.51
N GLN A 20 11.97 -22.09 6.09
CA GLN A 20 11.17 -23.12 5.45
C GLN A 20 9.71 -22.95 5.86
N ILE A 21 8.83 -22.73 4.89
CA ILE A 21 7.39 -22.64 5.09
C ILE A 21 6.75 -23.96 4.65
N ASP A 22 5.94 -24.53 5.54
CA ASP A 22 5.12 -25.72 5.27
C ASP A 22 3.65 -25.36 5.53
N LEU A 23 2.77 -25.54 4.55
CA LEU A 23 1.32 -25.44 4.77
C LEU A 23 0.85 -26.57 5.71
N VAL A 24 -0.16 -26.30 6.52
CA VAL A 24 -0.76 -27.34 7.37
C VAL A 24 -1.49 -28.37 6.52
N SER A 25 -1.64 -29.59 7.04
CA SER A 25 -2.25 -30.71 6.31
C SER A 25 -3.71 -30.45 5.90
N ASN A 26 -4.45 -29.71 6.73
CA ASN A 26 -5.84 -29.33 6.48
C ASN A 26 -5.98 -27.91 5.87
N TYR A 27 -4.95 -27.43 5.15
CA TYR A 27 -4.94 -26.08 4.60
C TYR A 27 -6.18 -25.78 3.74
N ASP A 28 -6.60 -26.69 2.86
CA ASP A 28 -7.71 -26.41 1.93
C ASP A 28 -9.05 -26.22 2.67
N GLU A 29 -9.25 -26.95 3.78
CA GLU A 29 -10.41 -26.79 4.66
C GLU A 29 -10.38 -25.42 5.36
N LEU A 30 -9.23 -25.02 5.89
CA LEU A 30 -9.06 -23.73 6.58
C LEU A 30 -9.09 -22.54 5.61
N GLN A 31 -8.62 -22.72 4.38
CA GLN A 31 -8.58 -21.66 3.37
C GLN A 31 -10.00 -21.20 3.01
N ALA A 32 -10.96 -22.14 2.93
CA ALA A 32 -12.37 -21.81 2.73
C ALA A 32 -12.92 -20.93 3.87
N GLU A 33 -12.51 -21.18 5.12
CA GLU A 33 -12.93 -20.39 6.29
C GLU A 33 -12.27 -19.00 6.35
N LEU A 34 -11.05 -18.86 5.83
CA LEU A 34 -10.32 -17.58 5.74
C LEU A 34 -10.80 -16.70 4.60
N SER A 35 -11.31 -17.31 3.53
CA SER A 35 -11.76 -16.62 2.31
C SER A 35 -13.25 -16.29 2.29
N SER A 36 -13.94 -16.40 3.43
CA SER A 36 -15.34 -15.96 3.61
C SER A 36 -15.57 -14.46 3.36
N LEU A 37 -14.50 -13.65 3.43
CA LEU A 37 -14.46 -12.29 2.89
C LEU A 37 -13.80 -12.25 1.50
N ARG A 38 -14.26 -13.09 0.56
CA ARG A 38 -14.18 -12.70 -0.84
C ARG A 38 -15.18 -11.56 -1.02
N ARG A 39 -14.74 -10.31 -0.79
CA ARG A 39 -15.14 -9.30 -1.76
C ARG A 39 -14.55 -9.83 -3.06
N GLU A 40 -15.40 -10.20 -4.01
CA GLU A 40 -15.03 -10.02 -5.41
C GLU A 40 -14.74 -8.53 -5.57
N THR A 41 -13.53 -8.14 -5.16
CA THR A 41 -12.88 -7.00 -5.78
C THR A 41 -12.64 -7.52 -7.18
N TRP A 42 -13.44 -7.00 -8.09
CA TRP A 42 -13.32 -7.28 -9.49
C TRP A 42 -11.84 -7.21 -9.87
N PRO A 43 -11.32 -8.22 -10.59
CA PRO A 43 -9.99 -8.13 -11.16
C PRO A 43 -9.86 -6.77 -11.87
N LEU A 44 -8.67 -6.16 -11.85
CA LEU A 44 -8.31 -4.98 -12.66
C LEU A 44 -8.30 -5.27 -14.18
N ASP A 45 -9.06 -6.28 -14.57
CA ASP A 45 -9.04 -6.99 -15.81
C ASP A 45 -10.37 -7.72 -16.06
N PHE A 46 -11.48 -7.35 -15.39
CA PHE A 46 -12.81 -7.80 -15.80
C PHE A 46 -13.28 -6.96 -17.00
N ILE A 47 -13.15 -7.53 -18.19
CA ILE A 47 -13.33 -6.83 -19.48
C ILE A 47 -14.80 -6.82 -19.95
N ASP A 48 -15.71 -7.54 -19.30
CA ASP A 48 -17.09 -7.68 -19.77
C ASP A 48 -18.14 -7.24 -18.73
N GLY A 49 -18.68 -6.03 -18.92
CA GLY A 49 -19.99 -5.59 -18.40
C GLY A 49 -19.97 -4.74 -17.12
N PRO A 50 -21.01 -3.90 -16.90
CA PRO A 50 -21.19 -3.20 -15.63
C PRO A 50 -21.45 -4.24 -14.53
N PRO A 51 -20.84 -4.11 -13.35
CA PRO A 51 -20.94 -5.13 -12.32
C PRO A 51 -22.37 -5.19 -11.77
N ASP A 52 -22.94 -6.39 -11.72
CA ASP A 52 -23.97 -6.69 -10.73
C ASP A 52 -23.41 -6.32 -9.35
N GLU A 53 -24.24 -5.75 -8.47
CA GLU A 53 -23.83 -5.39 -7.11
C GLU A 53 -23.08 -6.55 -6.45
N PRO A 54 -21.90 -6.31 -5.85
CA PRO A 54 -21.11 -7.36 -5.23
C PRO A 54 -21.98 -8.11 -4.20
N LYS A 55 -22.26 -9.38 -4.47
CA LYS A 55 -23.00 -10.22 -3.54
C LYS A 55 -22.14 -10.49 -2.32
N ILE A 56 -22.46 -9.82 -1.22
CA ILE A 56 -21.94 -10.13 0.11
C ILE A 56 -22.49 -11.51 0.50
N VAL A 57 -21.68 -12.56 0.34
CA VAL A 57 -22.12 -13.94 0.60
C VAL A 57 -22.29 -14.21 2.11
N THR A 58 -21.59 -13.49 2.99
CA THR A 58 -21.84 -13.57 4.44
C THR A 58 -21.58 -12.23 5.15
N LYS A 59 -22.38 -11.94 6.19
CA LYS A 59 -22.25 -10.79 7.09
C LYS A 59 -21.21 -11.01 8.21
N GLU A 60 -20.43 -12.08 8.16
CA GLU A 60 -19.49 -12.41 9.24
C GLU A 60 -18.26 -11.49 9.16
N LYS A 61 -18.20 -10.60 10.15
CA LYS A 61 -17.08 -9.68 10.39
C LYS A 61 -15.83 -10.50 10.74
N ALA A 62 -14.79 -10.35 9.91
CA ALA A 62 -13.45 -10.92 10.05
C ALA A 62 -13.37 -12.45 9.89
N GLY A 63 -12.48 -12.91 8.98
CA GLY A 63 -12.21 -14.35 8.82
C GLY A 63 -11.72 -15.00 10.11
N LYS A 64 -11.86 -16.31 10.27
CA LYS A 64 -11.51 -17.05 11.51
C LYS A 64 -10.00 -17.23 11.67
N ASN A 65 -9.45 -16.94 12.85
CA ASN A 65 -8.01 -17.11 13.10
C ASN A 65 -7.60 -18.58 12.90
N SER A 66 -6.90 -18.83 11.80
CA SER A 66 -6.52 -20.16 11.39
C SER A 66 -5.04 -20.17 11.05
N ILE A 67 -4.31 -21.08 11.70
CA ILE A 67 -2.92 -21.35 11.37
C ILE A 67 -2.93 -22.16 10.08
N THR A 68 -2.53 -21.53 8.98
CA THR A 68 -2.48 -22.18 7.66
C THR A 68 -1.09 -22.61 7.24
N ALA A 69 -0.06 -22.07 7.90
CA ALA A 69 1.31 -22.50 7.65
C ALA A 69 2.16 -22.47 8.92
N THR A 70 3.15 -23.35 8.94
CA THR A 70 4.23 -23.40 9.92
C THR A 70 5.52 -22.90 9.28
N VAL A 71 6.37 -22.26 10.08
CA VAL A 71 7.67 -21.77 9.62
C VAL A 71 8.76 -22.36 10.49
N ARG A 72 9.84 -22.84 9.87
CA ARG A 72 11.02 -23.35 10.56
C ARG A 72 12.25 -22.58 10.08
N CYS A 73 13.14 -22.25 11.01
CA CYS A 73 14.40 -21.59 10.72
C CYS A 73 15.49 -22.19 11.61
N LYS A 74 16.67 -22.47 11.04
CA LYS A 74 17.81 -22.99 11.83
C LYS A 74 18.58 -21.89 12.54
N SER A 75 18.74 -20.74 11.88
CA SER A 75 19.43 -19.57 12.40
C SER A 75 18.69 -18.33 11.93
N GLU A 76 18.08 -17.63 12.87
CA GLU A 76 17.20 -16.52 12.58
C GLU A 76 18.01 -15.23 12.45
N PRO A 77 18.02 -14.57 11.28
CA PRO A 77 18.71 -13.29 11.13
C PRO A 77 18.00 -12.18 11.91
N GLU A 78 18.67 -11.05 12.08
CA GLU A 78 18.02 -9.82 12.55
C GLU A 78 17.06 -9.27 11.50
N ALA A 79 15.99 -8.63 11.95
CA ALA A 79 15.07 -7.91 11.07
C ALA A 79 15.71 -6.64 10.51
N ILE A 80 15.53 -6.42 9.22
CA ILE A 80 15.94 -5.20 8.51
C ILE A 80 14.76 -4.27 8.32
N LEU A 81 13.56 -4.81 8.08
CA LEU A 81 12.35 -4.06 7.74
C LEU A 81 11.57 -3.58 8.97
N SER A 82 12.14 -3.76 10.17
CA SER A 82 11.59 -3.29 11.43
C SER A 82 12.51 -2.26 12.11
N ASN A 83 12.15 -1.85 13.32
CA ASN A 83 12.92 -0.88 14.12
C ASN A 83 14.21 -1.47 14.74
N GLY A 84 14.76 -2.56 14.19
CA GLY A 84 16.07 -3.10 14.57
C GLY A 84 16.14 -3.86 15.89
N ARG A 85 14.99 -4.25 16.48
CA ARG A 85 14.94 -5.05 17.72
C ARG A 85 14.24 -6.40 17.57
N GLU A 86 13.70 -6.65 16.39
CA GLU A 86 12.91 -7.83 16.09
C GLU A 86 13.74 -8.84 15.29
N LYS A 87 13.27 -10.08 15.25
CA LYS A 87 13.90 -11.12 14.45
C LYS A 87 13.39 -11.11 13.00
N GLY A 88 14.17 -11.64 12.07
CA GLY A 88 13.90 -11.61 10.64
C GLY A 88 12.59 -12.27 10.19
N ILE A 89 11.92 -13.03 11.06
CA ILE A 89 10.59 -13.57 10.79
C ILE A 89 9.57 -12.44 10.58
N TRP A 90 9.82 -11.28 11.19
CA TRP A 90 8.99 -10.09 11.03
C TRP A 90 9.14 -9.46 9.65
N ASP A 91 10.35 -9.43 9.07
CA ASP A 91 10.54 -9.04 7.67
C ASP A 91 9.73 -9.95 6.75
N LEU A 92 9.74 -11.25 7.02
CA LEU A 92 8.98 -12.23 6.24
C LEU A 92 7.47 -11.97 6.33
N CYS A 93 6.95 -11.72 7.53
CA CYS A 93 5.56 -11.33 7.74
C CYS A 93 5.19 -10.05 6.96
N LEU A 94 6.01 -9.00 7.06
CA LEU A 94 5.78 -7.73 6.35
C LEU A 94 5.79 -7.91 4.82
N ILE A 95 6.75 -8.68 4.30
CA ILE A 95 6.86 -8.99 2.86
C ILE A 95 5.63 -9.77 2.39
N LEU A 96 5.27 -10.85 3.09
CA LEU A 96 4.10 -11.66 2.73
C LEU A 96 2.82 -10.85 2.85
N SER A 97 2.73 -9.92 3.81
CA SER A 97 1.60 -9.03 3.93
C SER A 97 1.47 -8.05 2.77
N TYR A 98 2.58 -7.45 2.39
CA TYR A 98 2.62 -6.57 1.23
C TYR A 98 2.17 -7.32 -0.04
N LEU A 99 2.75 -8.49 -0.28
CA LEU A 99 2.50 -9.27 -1.50
C LEU A 99 1.07 -9.80 -1.60
N SER A 100 0.53 -10.28 -0.48
CA SER A 100 -0.81 -10.89 -0.40
C SER A 100 -1.94 -9.89 -0.19
N GLY A 101 -1.64 -8.61 0.06
CA GLY A 101 -2.66 -7.62 0.44
C GLY A 101 -3.37 -7.95 1.77
N ARG A 102 -2.85 -8.92 2.54
CA ARG A 102 -3.45 -9.47 3.76
C ARG A 102 -2.47 -9.42 4.91
N ASN A 103 -2.98 -9.22 6.11
CA ASN A 103 -2.17 -9.24 7.31
C ASN A 103 -1.68 -10.66 7.63
N VAL A 104 -0.36 -10.87 7.65
CA VAL A 104 0.33 -12.15 7.91
C VAL A 104 1.13 -11.99 9.19
N PHE A 105 0.78 -12.76 10.20
CA PHE A 105 1.39 -12.70 11.53
C PHE A 105 1.69 -14.09 12.10
N LEU A 106 2.48 -14.09 13.18
CA LEU A 106 2.72 -15.26 14.01
C LEU A 106 1.59 -15.45 15.03
N LEU A 107 1.36 -16.69 15.47
CA LEU A 107 0.29 -17.05 16.40
C LEU A 107 0.36 -16.25 17.70
N GLU A 108 1.56 -16.06 18.24
CA GLU A 108 1.80 -15.29 19.47
C GLU A 108 1.38 -13.81 19.38
N ASN A 109 1.10 -13.30 18.18
CA ASN A 109 0.64 -11.93 17.93
C ASN A 109 -0.80 -11.88 17.40
N GLU A 110 -1.59 -12.92 17.69
CA GLU A 110 -3.00 -13.06 17.29
C GLU A 110 -3.87 -11.86 17.68
N ARG A 111 -3.55 -11.06 18.71
CA ARG A 111 -4.34 -9.86 19.02
C ARG A 111 -4.30 -8.78 17.91
N ARG A 112 -3.27 -8.79 17.05
CA ARG A 112 -3.18 -7.92 15.85
C ARG A 112 -4.11 -8.36 14.71
N TYR A 113 -4.79 -9.49 14.87
CA TYR A 113 -5.70 -10.11 13.90
C TYR A 113 -7.03 -9.36 13.73
N GLN A 114 -7.43 -8.50 14.66
CA GLN A 114 -8.76 -7.87 14.66
C GLN A 114 -8.95 -6.79 13.58
N HIS A 115 -7.90 -6.41 12.84
CA HIS A 115 -7.95 -5.44 11.74
C HIS A 115 -7.95 -6.14 10.38
N ILE A 116 -9.07 -6.74 9.97
CA ILE A 116 -9.22 -7.27 8.61
C ILE A 116 -10.23 -6.42 7.84
N VAL A 117 -9.75 -5.62 6.88
CA VAL A 117 -10.42 -5.45 5.58
C VAL A 117 -9.41 -5.20 4.44
N HIS A 118 -9.15 -6.27 3.67
CA HIS A 118 -8.55 -6.39 2.32
C HIS A 118 -7.91 -5.15 1.66
N GLY A 119 -6.60 -5.25 1.42
CA GLY A 119 -5.86 -4.47 0.43
C GLY A 119 -5.84 -5.10 -0.95
N PHE A 120 -5.07 -4.52 -1.87
CA PHE A 120 -4.86 -5.08 -3.21
C PHE A 120 -3.69 -6.07 -3.21
N ASP A 121 -3.90 -7.31 -3.69
CA ASP A 121 -2.78 -8.23 -3.87
C ASP A 121 -1.81 -7.69 -4.93
N VAL A 122 -0.52 -7.62 -4.57
CA VAL A 122 0.55 -7.19 -5.50
C VAL A 122 0.84 -8.29 -6.52
N VAL A 123 0.72 -9.55 -6.11
CA VAL A 123 0.99 -10.73 -6.94
C VAL A 123 -0.17 -11.70 -6.91
N ARG A 124 -0.23 -12.63 -7.86
CA ARG A 124 -1.18 -13.75 -7.79
C ARG A 124 -0.66 -14.78 -6.79
N SER A 125 -1.55 -15.58 -6.21
CA SER A 125 -1.19 -16.50 -5.14
C SER A 125 -0.13 -17.54 -5.54
N TRP A 126 -0.16 -18.03 -6.78
CA TRP A 126 0.85 -18.94 -7.31
C TRP A 126 2.24 -18.29 -7.51
N GLN A 127 2.32 -16.96 -7.57
CA GLN A 127 3.59 -16.23 -7.68
C GLN A 127 4.19 -15.90 -6.30
N MET A 128 3.46 -16.16 -5.21
CA MET A 128 3.85 -15.76 -3.86
C MET A 128 5.24 -16.27 -3.46
N PRO A 129 5.62 -17.55 -3.66
CA PRO A 129 6.94 -18.02 -3.24
C PRO A 129 8.08 -17.30 -3.97
N GLN A 130 7.95 -17.14 -5.29
CA GLN A 130 8.96 -16.47 -6.11
C GLN A 130 9.06 -14.98 -5.74
N ALA A 131 7.92 -14.29 -5.64
CA ALA A 131 7.88 -12.87 -5.32
C ALA A 131 8.43 -12.59 -3.92
N ALA A 132 8.12 -13.45 -2.95
CA ALA A 132 8.62 -13.32 -1.59
C ALA A 132 10.13 -13.56 -1.50
N GLU A 133 10.68 -14.51 -2.26
CA GLU A 133 12.12 -14.72 -2.34
C GLU A 133 12.85 -13.52 -2.98
N ILE A 134 12.30 -12.95 -4.04
CA ILE A 134 12.81 -11.73 -4.67
C ILE A 134 12.80 -10.57 -3.67
N ALA A 135 11.67 -10.34 -3.01
CA ALA A 135 11.51 -9.27 -2.03
C ALA A 135 12.44 -9.47 -0.82
N TRP A 136 12.58 -10.70 -0.33
CA TRP A 136 13.49 -11.06 0.75
C TRP A 136 14.93 -10.74 0.40
N SER A 137 15.37 -11.10 -0.80
CA SER A 137 16.72 -10.85 -1.29
C SER A 137 17.03 -9.36 -1.47
N ASN A 138 15.99 -8.54 -1.68
CA ASN A 138 16.09 -7.10 -1.91
C ASN A 138 15.75 -6.25 -0.68
N ARG A 139 15.43 -6.86 0.47
CA ARG A 139 15.00 -6.10 1.67
C ARG A 139 16.08 -5.13 2.20
N THR A 140 17.35 -5.35 1.87
CA THR A 140 18.48 -4.45 2.17
C THR A 140 18.47 -3.16 1.34
N ASN A 141 17.62 -3.06 0.31
CA ASN A 141 17.43 -1.81 -0.45
C ASN A 141 16.74 -0.72 0.40
N PHE A 142 16.14 -1.08 1.53
CA PHE A 142 15.66 -0.17 2.56
C PHE A 142 16.81 0.16 3.51
N ARG A 143 17.52 1.26 3.25
CA ARG A 143 18.80 1.56 3.94
C ARG A 143 18.64 2.30 5.26
N SER A 144 17.44 2.74 5.57
CA SER A 144 17.13 3.48 6.80
C SER A 144 15.67 3.30 7.17
N GLU A 145 15.36 3.58 8.43
CA GLU A 145 13.98 3.60 8.91
C GLU A 145 13.09 4.53 8.09
N ARG A 146 13.63 5.66 7.65
CA ARG A 146 12.95 6.61 6.77
C ARG A 146 12.48 5.95 5.48
N GLU A 147 13.31 5.10 4.88
CA GLU A 147 12.97 4.38 3.64
C GLU A 147 11.94 3.28 3.84
N MET A 148 11.86 2.71 5.04
CA MET A 148 10.91 1.64 5.41
C MET A 148 9.50 2.17 5.70
N ARG A 149 9.39 3.40 6.23
CA ARG A 149 8.10 3.98 6.64
C ARG A 149 7.00 3.94 5.56
N PRO A 150 7.26 4.19 4.26
CA PRO A 150 6.26 4.01 3.22
C PRO A 150 5.66 2.60 3.16
N LEU A 151 6.46 1.54 3.41
CA LEU A 151 5.96 0.17 3.50
C LEU A 151 4.99 0.03 4.67
N TRP A 152 5.40 0.52 5.84
CA TRP A 152 4.57 0.45 7.03
C TRP A 152 3.25 1.19 6.80
N TYR A 153 3.28 2.43 6.32
CA TYR A 153 2.04 3.18 6.03
C TYR A 153 1.17 2.52 4.99
N PHE A 154 1.76 1.92 3.95
CA PHE A 154 1.00 1.18 2.95
C PHE A 154 0.28 -0.03 3.55
N LEU A 155 0.95 -0.79 4.42
CA LEU A 155 0.32 -1.90 5.13
C LEU A 155 -0.83 -1.43 6.04
N HIS A 156 -0.65 -0.31 6.74
CA HIS A 156 -1.69 0.26 7.60
C HIS A 156 -2.87 0.86 6.81
N LEU A 157 -2.59 1.45 5.64
CA LEU A 157 -3.62 1.90 4.69
C LEU A 157 -4.53 0.74 4.27
N ASN A 158 -3.95 -0.44 4.05
CA ASN A 158 -4.69 -1.64 3.71
C ASN A 158 -5.44 -2.29 4.88
N SER A 159 -5.14 -1.92 6.13
CA SER A 159 -5.85 -2.44 7.30
C SER A 159 -6.93 -1.49 7.84
N SER A 160 -6.88 -0.20 7.48
CA SER A 160 -7.89 0.77 7.89
C SER A 160 -9.21 0.60 7.13
N SER A 161 -10.35 0.89 7.75
CA SER A 161 -11.65 1.02 7.06
C SER A 161 -12.01 2.48 6.72
N ASP A 162 -11.35 3.45 7.34
CA ASP A 162 -11.64 4.88 7.16
C ASP A 162 -10.93 5.42 5.90
N ALA A 163 -11.71 5.99 4.98
CA ALA A 163 -11.22 6.49 3.71
C ALA A 163 -10.31 7.73 3.83
N GLU A 164 -10.56 8.60 4.82
CA GLU A 164 -9.75 9.79 5.07
C GLU A 164 -8.39 9.40 5.66
N VAL A 165 -8.36 8.46 6.60
CA VAL A 165 -7.12 7.89 7.15
C VAL A 165 -6.30 7.24 6.04
N LYS A 166 -6.92 6.49 5.13
CA LYS A 166 -6.23 5.92 3.96
C LYS A 166 -5.61 6.99 3.07
N ALA A 167 -6.38 8.01 2.70
CA ALA A 167 -5.90 9.10 1.87
C ALA A 167 -4.69 9.80 2.52
N LEU A 168 -4.79 10.07 3.82
CA LEU A 168 -3.73 10.71 4.60
C LEU A 168 -2.46 9.84 4.68
N LEU A 169 -2.58 8.56 5.00
CA LEU A 169 -1.45 7.62 5.03
C LEU A 169 -0.76 7.52 3.67
N GLY A 170 -1.52 7.46 2.57
CA GLY A 170 -0.98 7.44 1.22
C GLY A 170 -0.23 8.73 0.87
N CYS A 171 -0.78 9.90 1.22
CA CYS A 171 -0.14 11.20 0.97
C CYS A 171 1.16 11.37 1.78
N VAL A 172 1.15 10.97 3.05
CA VAL A 172 2.34 10.99 3.91
C VAL A 172 3.41 10.05 3.37
N ALA A 173 3.05 8.83 2.96
CA ALA A 173 3.99 7.89 2.36
C ALA A 173 4.65 8.47 1.09
N LEU A 174 3.86 9.09 0.21
CA LEU A 174 4.35 9.69 -1.02
C LEU A 174 5.29 10.89 -0.78
N GLU A 175 5.01 11.70 0.25
CA GLU A 175 5.89 12.80 0.65
C GLU A 175 7.24 12.29 1.19
N ILE A 176 7.24 11.20 1.95
CA ILE A 176 8.50 10.55 2.40
C ILE A 176 9.30 10.05 1.20
N ILE A 177 8.64 9.33 0.28
CA ILE A 177 9.26 8.80 -0.95
C ILE A 177 9.92 9.93 -1.72
N GLN A 178 9.18 11.01 -1.98
CA GLN A 178 9.70 12.16 -2.71
C GLN A 178 10.99 12.70 -2.10
N ARG A 179 11.08 12.80 -0.78
CA ARG A 179 12.30 13.30 -0.13
C ARG A 179 13.44 12.28 -0.11
N VAL A 180 13.13 11.00 0.11
CA VAL A 180 14.12 9.91 0.02
C VAL A 180 14.81 9.94 -1.35
N GLU A 181 14.02 10.06 -2.42
CA GLU A 181 14.53 10.07 -3.79
C GLU A 181 15.22 11.39 -4.16
N ASN A 182 14.72 12.54 -3.68
CA ASN A 182 15.30 13.84 -3.97
C ASN A 182 16.63 14.09 -3.23
N GLU A 183 16.71 13.70 -1.96
CA GLU A 183 17.83 14.10 -1.12
C GLU A 183 19.04 13.15 -1.28
N ARG A 184 18.86 11.89 -1.74
CA ARG A 184 19.89 10.82 -1.66
C ARG A 184 20.65 10.81 -0.32
N SER A 185 20.06 11.37 0.74
CA SER A 185 20.76 11.83 1.93
C SER A 185 20.09 11.27 3.16
N HIS A 186 20.93 10.85 4.10
CA HIS A 186 20.59 10.35 5.43
C HIS A 186 20.06 11.45 6.38
N ALA A 187 19.49 12.53 5.85
CA ALA A 187 18.94 13.60 6.65
C ALA A 187 17.87 13.02 7.59
N ALA A 188 18.06 13.24 8.89
CA ALA A 188 17.08 12.91 9.90
C ALA A 188 15.76 13.62 9.56
N LEU A 189 14.66 12.92 9.73
CA LEU A 189 13.35 13.55 9.56
C LEU A 189 13.16 14.66 10.61
N PRO A 190 12.33 15.66 10.33
CA PRO A 190 12.05 16.74 11.27
C PRO A 190 11.51 16.21 12.61
N ASP A 191 11.84 16.91 13.70
CA ASP A 191 11.36 16.61 15.04
C ASP A 191 9.83 16.53 15.11
N GLY A 192 9.31 15.46 15.73
CA GLY A 192 7.87 15.20 15.89
C GLY A 192 7.34 13.97 15.13
N PHE A 193 8.08 13.48 14.14
CA PHE A 193 7.67 12.35 13.30
C PHE A 193 7.58 11.01 14.08
N GLU A 194 8.54 10.69 14.94
CA GLU A 194 8.54 9.44 15.72
C GLU A 194 7.37 9.35 16.70
N LYS A 195 7.01 10.48 17.32
CA LYS A 195 5.84 10.59 18.21
C LYS A 195 4.53 10.30 17.48
N LEU A 196 4.44 10.66 16.20
CA LEU A 196 3.28 10.36 15.36
C LEU A 196 3.17 8.85 15.07
N ILE A 197 4.30 8.19 14.78
CA ILE A 197 4.34 6.74 14.52
C ILE A 197 3.96 5.94 15.77
N GLU A 198 4.57 6.24 16.93
CA GLU A 198 4.27 5.51 18.17
C GLU A 198 2.80 5.63 18.58
N LYS A 199 2.20 6.79 18.30
CA LYS A 199 0.80 7.03 18.66
C LYS A 199 -0.18 6.47 17.63
N LEU A 200 0.11 6.53 16.33
CA LEU A 200 -0.63 5.77 15.31
C LEU A 200 -0.70 4.28 15.68
N LYS A 201 0.42 3.70 16.12
CA LYS A 201 0.47 2.32 16.63
C LYS A 201 -0.46 2.12 17.84
N LYS A 202 -0.41 3.00 18.83
CA LYS A 202 -1.27 2.92 20.04
C LYS A 202 -2.76 3.14 19.79
N GLU A 203 -3.12 4.05 18.89
CA GLU A 203 -4.52 4.44 18.62
C GLU A 203 -5.21 3.42 17.71
N ILE A 204 -4.47 2.82 16.76
CA ILE A 204 -4.94 1.66 15.97
C ILE A 204 -5.20 0.46 16.89
N GLU A 205 -4.36 0.26 17.91
CA GLU A 205 -4.55 -0.77 18.94
C GLU A 205 -5.75 -0.49 19.88
N GLN A 206 -6.34 0.71 19.88
CA GLN A 206 -7.38 1.16 20.83
C GLN A 206 -8.69 1.61 20.15
N SER A 207 -9.07 1.00 19.02
CA SER A 207 -10.06 1.49 18.04
C SER A 207 -11.52 1.72 18.53
N GLU A 208 -11.75 2.64 19.45
CA GLU A 208 -13.08 3.15 19.80
C GLU A 208 -13.15 4.70 19.93
N VAL A 209 -12.08 5.44 19.61
CA VAL A 209 -12.04 6.91 19.81
C VAL A 209 -12.27 7.67 18.49
N GLU A 210 -13.18 8.66 18.54
CA GLU A 210 -13.56 9.52 17.42
C GLU A 210 -12.35 10.24 16.78
N ASP A 211 -12.19 10.03 15.47
CA ASP A 211 -11.04 10.34 14.59
C ASP A 211 -10.52 11.78 14.53
N GLN A 212 -11.18 12.75 15.17
CA GLN A 212 -10.84 14.17 15.02
C GLN A 212 -9.47 14.53 15.63
N ASP A 213 -9.12 13.88 16.74
CA ASP A 213 -7.87 14.12 17.47
C ASP A 213 -6.65 13.54 16.73
N LEU A 214 -6.84 12.44 16.02
CA LEU A 214 -5.83 11.82 15.16
C LEU A 214 -5.54 12.70 13.94
N ARG A 215 -6.61 13.19 13.29
CA ARG A 215 -6.52 14.12 12.14
C ARG A 215 -5.73 15.38 12.51
N ASN A 216 -6.07 16.04 13.62
CA ASN A 216 -5.39 17.28 14.04
C ASN A 216 -3.90 17.09 14.35
N ARG A 217 -3.49 15.89 14.83
CA ARG A 217 -2.10 15.60 15.19
C ARG A 217 -1.26 15.13 14.01
N LEU A 218 -1.83 14.38 13.07
CA LEU A 218 -1.20 14.10 11.78
C LEU A 218 -0.85 15.40 11.07
N LYS A 219 -1.80 16.35 10.99
CA LYS A 219 -1.57 17.70 10.43
C LYS A 219 -0.39 18.42 11.10
N SER A 220 -0.30 18.37 12.43
CA SER A 220 0.78 19.00 13.20
C SER A 220 2.16 18.37 12.95
N ALA A 221 2.22 17.04 12.80
CA ALA A 221 3.48 16.31 12.61
C ALA A 221 4.06 16.44 11.19
N VAL A 222 3.22 16.72 10.18
CA VAL A 222 3.66 16.98 8.80
C VAL A 222 4.24 18.40 8.65
N GLY A 223 4.12 19.30 9.64
CA GLY A 223 4.81 20.61 9.63
C GLY A 223 4.64 21.44 8.34
N LYS A 224 5.58 22.35 8.02
CA LYS A 224 5.66 23.04 6.72
C LYS A 224 6.56 22.26 5.75
N TRP A 225 6.06 21.16 5.18
CA TRP A 225 6.80 20.38 4.18
C TRP A 225 6.57 20.83 2.73
N GLY A 226 5.53 21.63 2.48
CA GLY A 226 5.32 22.32 1.20
C GLY A 226 6.27 23.50 1.02
N SER A 227 7.44 23.28 0.40
CA SER A 227 8.21 24.38 -0.20
C SER A 227 7.67 24.70 -1.60
N GLU A 228 7.94 25.91 -2.12
CA GLU A 228 7.59 26.31 -3.50
C GLU A 228 8.13 25.33 -4.57
N SER A 229 9.14 24.51 -4.22
CA SER A 229 9.73 23.49 -5.09
C SER A 229 9.06 22.10 -5.04
N ALA A 230 8.05 21.89 -4.19
CA ALA A 230 7.44 20.57 -3.95
C ALA A 230 6.79 19.99 -5.22
N ALA A 231 6.10 20.81 -6.02
CA ALA A 231 5.48 20.36 -7.26
C ALA A 231 6.51 19.95 -8.32
N GLN A 232 7.61 20.70 -8.44
CA GLN A 232 8.70 20.35 -9.36
C GLN A 232 9.43 19.09 -8.90
N THR A 233 9.64 18.93 -7.61
CA THR A 233 10.28 17.74 -7.04
C THR A 233 9.40 16.50 -7.24
N PHE A 234 8.08 16.63 -7.07
CA PHE A 234 7.14 15.55 -7.38
C PHE A 234 7.14 15.19 -8.86
N ARG A 235 7.16 16.18 -9.76
CA ARG A 235 7.31 15.96 -11.19
C ARG A 235 8.61 15.21 -11.51
N ASN A 236 9.72 15.60 -10.89
CA ASN A 236 11.02 14.94 -11.07
C ASN A 236 10.99 13.48 -10.60
N LEU A 237 10.30 13.18 -9.50
CA LEU A 237 10.08 11.80 -9.03
C LEU A 237 9.33 10.97 -10.08
N LEU A 238 8.24 11.49 -10.64
CA LEU A 238 7.47 10.78 -11.67
C LEU A 238 8.28 10.58 -12.96
N ILE A 239 9.12 11.54 -13.35
CA ILE A 239 10.05 11.38 -14.49
C ILE A 239 11.09 10.30 -14.16
N HIS A 240 11.66 10.33 -12.96
CA HIS A 240 12.66 9.36 -12.51
C HIS A 240 12.12 7.93 -12.54
N TYR A 241 10.85 7.73 -12.20
CA TYR A 241 10.18 6.43 -12.29
C TYR A 241 9.62 6.11 -13.68
N GLU A 242 9.89 6.97 -14.68
CA GLU A 242 9.40 6.81 -16.05
C GLU A 242 7.87 6.73 -16.12
N LEU A 243 7.17 7.35 -15.15
CA LEU A 243 5.71 7.44 -15.10
C LEU A 243 5.19 8.60 -15.98
N ILE A 244 6.03 9.59 -16.22
CA ILE A 244 5.78 10.70 -17.16
C ILE A 244 7.06 11.06 -17.92
N GLU A 245 6.89 11.70 -19.06
CA GLU A 245 7.98 12.26 -19.86
C GLU A 245 8.42 13.63 -19.32
N SER A 246 9.68 13.99 -19.57
CA SER A 246 10.23 15.29 -19.20
C SER A 246 9.57 16.45 -19.96
N SER A 247 9.03 16.19 -21.15
CA SER A 247 8.28 17.12 -22.01
C SER A 247 6.78 17.19 -21.70
N VAL A 248 6.30 16.62 -20.58
CA VAL A 248 4.87 16.65 -20.25
C VAL A 248 4.33 18.08 -20.10
N GLU A 249 3.26 18.39 -20.83
CA GLU A 249 2.63 19.71 -20.91
C GLU A 249 1.10 19.60 -20.93
N GLY A 250 0.40 20.74 -20.97
CA GLY A 250 -1.06 20.79 -21.12
C GLY A 250 -1.84 20.13 -19.98
N ILE A 251 -2.90 19.38 -20.34
CA ILE A 251 -3.78 18.70 -19.38
C ILE A 251 -3.04 17.66 -18.53
N PRO A 252 -2.17 16.79 -19.10
CA PRO A 252 -1.36 15.89 -18.29
C PRO A 252 -0.54 16.59 -17.18
N LEU A 253 0.06 17.75 -17.49
CA LEU A 253 0.78 18.53 -16.49
C LEU A 253 -0.17 19.11 -15.41
N ARG A 254 -1.40 19.51 -15.77
CA ARG A 254 -2.41 19.94 -14.80
C ARG A 254 -2.78 18.81 -13.83
N ARG A 255 -2.98 17.59 -14.33
CA ARG A 255 -3.24 16.40 -13.49
C ARG A 255 -2.09 16.14 -12.52
N VAL A 256 -0.84 16.19 -12.99
CA VAL A 256 0.36 16.04 -12.12
C VAL A 256 0.39 17.10 -11.02
N ARG A 257 0.11 18.37 -11.35
CA ARG A 257 0.04 19.46 -10.37
C ARG A 257 -1.05 19.23 -9.33
N CYS A 258 -2.23 18.79 -9.76
CA CYS A 258 -3.34 18.49 -8.86
C CYS A 258 -3.02 17.35 -7.90
N ILE A 259 -2.39 16.26 -8.37
CA ILE A 259 -1.98 15.16 -7.50
C ILE A 259 -0.97 15.68 -6.45
N SER A 260 -0.02 16.52 -6.88
CA SER A 260 0.91 17.17 -5.94
C SER A 260 0.21 18.08 -4.93
N GLU A 261 -0.77 18.85 -5.38
CA GLU A 261 -1.54 19.75 -4.52
C GLU A 261 -2.40 18.96 -3.53
N MET A 262 -3.08 17.91 -3.98
CA MET A 262 -3.88 17.01 -3.14
C MET A 262 -3.01 16.35 -2.08
N ARG A 263 -1.83 15.84 -2.45
CA ARG A 263 -0.86 15.29 -1.50
C ARG A 263 -0.51 16.31 -0.43
N ASN A 264 -0.17 17.54 -0.84
CA ASN A 264 0.21 18.61 0.08
C ASN A 264 -0.96 19.02 0.99
N ARG A 265 -2.13 19.32 0.43
CA ARG A 265 -3.29 19.81 1.19
C ARG A 265 -3.83 18.76 2.14
N ILE A 266 -3.86 17.48 1.76
CA ILE A 266 -4.29 16.42 2.69
C ILE A 266 -3.28 16.26 3.83
N ALA A 267 -1.98 16.25 3.51
CA ALA A 267 -0.95 16.05 4.53
C ALA A 267 -0.83 17.25 5.50
N HIS A 268 -1.04 18.48 5.02
CA HIS A 268 -0.83 19.71 5.79
C HIS A 268 -2.13 20.32 6.36
N ASP A 269 -3.14 20.47 5.49
CA ASP A 269 -4.38 21.18 5.81
C ASP A 269 -5.51 20.20 6.18
N GLY A 270 -5.38 18.93 5.78
CA GLY A 270 -6.43 17.91 5.85
C GLY A 270 -7.58 18.14 4.89
N ASP A 271 -7.36 18.93 3.85
CA ASP A 271 -8.35 19.23 2.83
C ASP A 271 -8.05 18.45 1.56
N PHE A 272 -9.11 17.96 0.91
CA PHE A 272 -8.99 17.43 -0.45
C PHE A 272 -8.89 18.60 -1.43
N ALA A 273 -7.78 18.64 -2.19
CA ALA A 273 -7.73 19.47 -3.38
C ALA A 273 -8.72 18.93 -4.41
N ILE A 274 -9.50 19.80 -5.06
CA ILE A 274 -10.47 19.41 -6.07
C ILE A 274 -9.94 19.86 -7.43
N PRO A 275 -9.93 18.97 -8.45
CA PRO A 275 -9.57 19.33 -9.83
C PRO A 275 -10.37 20.55 -10.33
N ASP A 276 -9.71 21.62 -10.71
CA ASP A 276 -10.37 22.87 -11.14
C ASP A 276 -10.65 22.91 -12.66
N TRP A 277 -9.99 22.05 -13.44
CA TRP A 277 -10.12 21.97 -14.89
C TRP A 277 -11.27 21.08 -15.38
N ILE A 278 -11.96 20.39 -14.48
CA ILE A 278 -13.16 19.59 -14.79
C ILE A 278 -14.36 20.49 -14.58
N ASP A 279 -15.27 20.66 -15.53
CA ASP A 279 -16.39 21.60 -15.33
C ASP A 279 -17.51 21.01 -14.45
N ASP A 280 -17.71 19.70 -14.50
CA ASP A 280 -18.78 19.02 -13.76
C ASP A 280 -18.43 18.78 -12.28
N ALA A 281 -19.29 19.28 -11.38
CA ALA A 281 -19.03 19.24 -9.94
C ALA A 281 -19.05 17.83 -9.33
N GLN A 282 -19.81 16.89 -9.91
CA GLN A 282 -19.82 15.50 -9.43
C GLN A 282 -18.55 14.78 -9.89
N ARG A 283 -18.18 14.91 -11.16
CA ARG A 283 -16.93 14.36 -11.72
C ARG A 283 -15.70 14.91 -11.03
N ARG A 284 -15.68 16.19 -10.62
CA ARG A 284 -14.63 16.76 -9.77
C ARG A 284 -14.41 15.94 -8.50
N LYS A 285 -15.50 15.57 -7.82
CA LYS A 285 -15.45 14.76 -6.59
C LYS A 285 -15.01 13.33 -6.91
N ASP A 286 -15.56 12.73 -7.95
CA ASP A 286 -15.23 11.36 -8.34
C ASP A 286 -13.76 11.23 -8.72
N ALA A 287 -13.24 12.20 -9.49
CA ALA A 287 -11.81 12.29 -9.82
C ALA A 287 -10.96 12.50 -8.56
N ALA A 288 -11.38 13.35 -7.62
CA ALA A 288 -10.64 13.54 -6.37
C ALA A 288 -10.58 12.26 -5.52
N ILE A 289 -11.69 11.54 -5.40
CA ILE A 289 -11.77 10.24 -4.72
C ILE A 289 -10.86 9.22 -5.43
N PHE A 290 -10.91 9.16 -6.75
CA PHE A 290 -10.07 8.27 -7.55
C PHE A 290 -8.58 8.55 -7.31
N ILE A 291 -8.16 9.82 -7.35
CA ILE A 291 -6.76 10.20 -7.10
C ILE A 291 -6.34 9.74 -5.70
N ALA A 292 -7.11 10.08 -4.67
CA ALA A 292 -6.75 9.80 -3.30
C ALA A 292 -6.78 8.30 -2.93
N ALA A 293 -7.82 7.59 -3.37
CA ALA A 293 -8.05 6.19 -2.98
C ALA A 293 -7.35 5.18 -3.89
N ARG A 294 -7.02 5.55 -5.13
CA ARG A 294 -6.45 4.63 -6.13
C ARG A 294 -5.09 5.06 -6.62
N LEU A 295 -4.97 6.30 -7.09
CA LEU A 295 -3.75 6.76 -7.77
C LEU A 295 -2.57 6.97 -6.81
N ILE A 296 -2.80 7.62 -5.67
CA ILE A 296 -1.76 7.83 -4.66
C ILE A 296 -1.24 6.49 -4.11
N PRO A 297 -2.10 5.55 -3.67
CA PRO A 297 -1.64 4.21 -3.29
C PRO A 297 -0.87 3.48 -4.40
N ALA A 298 -1.29 3.62 -5.66
CA ALA A 298 -0.55 3.06 -6.80
C ALA A 298 0.87 3.64 -6.92
N MET A 299 1.06 4.95 -6.73
CA MET A 299 2.38 5.57 -6.72
C MET A 299 3.26 5.07 -5.55
N VAL A 300 2.66 4.85 -4.37
CA VAL A 300 3.38 4.26 -3.22
C VAL A 300 3.79 2.82 -3.52
N MET A 301 2.90 2.01 -4.12
CA MET A 301 3.23 0.64 -4.56
C MET A 301 4.36 0.63 -5.58
N GLU A 302 4.41 1.59 -6.51
CA GLU A 302 5.48 1.67 -7.50
C GLU A 302 6.86 1.79 -6.84
N TYR A 303 6.99 2.66 -5.82
CA TYR A 303 8.21 2.75 -5.01
C TYR A 303 8.54 1.44 -4.31
N LEU A 304 7.56 0.81 -3.64
CA LEU A 304 7.77 -0.43 -2.91
C LEU A 304 8.17 -1.58 -3.82
N ASN A 305 7.55 -1.68 -5.00
CA ASN A 305 7.89 -2.68 -6.01
C ASN A 305 9.31 -2.51 -6.53
N ARG A 306 9.79 -1.26 -6.70
CA ARG A 306 11.18 -0.99 -7.05
C ARG A 306 12.14 -1.37 -5.92
N LYS A 307 11.84 -0.99 -4.67
CA LYS A 307 12.67 -1.35 -3.51
C LYS A 307 12.76 -2.86 -3.30
N PHE A 308 11.65 -3.59 -3.47
CA PHE A 308 11.64 -5.04 -3.39
C PHE A 308 12.13 -5.75 -4.65
N GLY A 309 12.43 -5.02 -5.74
CA GLY A 309 12.90 -5.61 -6.99
C GLY A 309 11.86 -6.48 -7.68
N LEU A 310 10.58 -6.09 -7.68
CA LEU A 310 9.44 -6.85 -8.22
C LEU A 310 9.01 -6.41 -9.63
N MET A 311 9.68 -5.45 -10.24
CA MET A 311 9.27 -4.79 -11.50
C MET A 311 9.20 -5.73 -12.72
N GLN A 312 9.82 -6.91 -12.64
CA GLN A 312 9.78 -7.97 -13.65
C GLN A 312 8.50 -8.82 -13.60
N LEU A 313 7.64 -8.64 -12.59
CA LEU A 313 6.39 -9.38 -12.48
C LEU A 313 5.26 -8.67 -13.24
N ASN A 314 4.57 -9.39 -14.13
CA ASN A 314 3.54 -8.81 -15.01
C ASN A 314 2.45 -8.00 -14.27
N ARG A 315 1.97 -8.47 -13.12
CA ARG A 315 0.93 -7.77 -12.33
C ARG A 315 1.45 -6.44 -11.75
N VAL A 316 2.73 -6.39 -11.41
CA VAL A 316 3.41 -5.18 -10.91
C VAL A 316 3.54 -4.13 -12.01
N GLN A 317 3.88 -4.54 -13.24
CA GLN A 317 4.03 -3.61 -14.37
C GLN A 317 2.72 -2.88 -14.72
N ARG A 318 1.56 -3.53 -14.53
CA ARG A 318 0.23 -2.92 -14.75
C ARG A 318 -0.03 -1.72 -13.86
N ASN A 319 0.60 -1.64 -12.68
CA ASN A 319 0.47 -0.51 -11.77
C ASN A 319 0.95 0.81 -12.40
N SER A 320 2.11 0.78 -13.07
CA SER A 320 2.62 1.92 -13.84
C SER A 320 1.67 2.32 -14.98
N GLY A 321 0.98 1.34 -15.58
CA GLY A 321 -0.02 1.54 -16.61
C GLY A 321 -1.21 2.36 -16.12
N ILE A 322 -1.74 2.06 -14.93
CA ILE A 322 -2.84 2.82 -14.31
C ILE A 322 -2.44 4.28 -14.10
N ILE A 323 -1.23 4.50 -13.58
CA ILE A 323 -0.72 5.86 -13.31
C ILE A 323 -0.59 6.66 -14.62
N LYS A 324 0.02 6.04 -15.64
CA LYS A 324 0.19 6.63 -16.96
C LYS A 324 -1.14 6.91 -17.64
N GLU A 325 -2.06 5.95 -17.60
CA GLU A 325 -3.38 6.07 -18.23
C GLU A 325 -4.11 7.29 -17.67
N TYR A 326 -4.19 7.42 -16.34
CA TYR A 326 -4.84 8.58 -15.75
C TYR A 326 -4.13 9.90 -16.09
N ILE A 327 -2.80 9.96 -15.96
CA ILE A 327 -2.06 11.21 -16.23
C ILE A 327 -2.23 11.65 -17.69
N TYR A 328 -2.10 10.74 -18.66
CA TYR A 328 -2.12 11.13 -20.06
C TYR A 328 -3.53 11.22 -20.63
N LYS A 329 -4.44 10.33 -20.24
CA LYS A 329 -5.76 10.19 -20.85
C LYS A 329 -6.91 10.62 -19.95
N GLY A 330 -6.69 10.73 -18.63
CA GLY A 330 -7.78 11.01 -17.69
C GLY A 330 -8.73 9.82 -17.50
N THR A 331 -8.28 8.62 -17.90
CA THR A 331 -9.08 7.40 -17.85
C THR A 331 -8.47 6.36 -16.91
N HIS A 332 -9.28 5.38 -16.52
CA HIS A 332 -8.84 4.16 -15.85
C HIS A 332 -9.58 2.97 -16.47
N GLU A 333 -8.85 2.00 -17.00
CA GLU A 333 -9.45 0.83 -17.68
C GLU A 333 -10.39 1.25 -18.83
N GLY A 334 -10.04 2.35 -19.52
CA GLY A 334 -10.86 2.95 -20.58
C GLY A 334 -12.08 3.73 -20.09
N MET A 335 -12.39 3.72 -18.80
CA MET A 335 -13.46 4.52 -18.21
C MET A 335 -12.98 5.96 -17.96
N GLN A 336 -13.79 6.93 -18.38
CA GLN A 336 -13.52 8.35 -18.20
C GLN A 336 -13.63 8.75 -16.72
N ILE A 337 -12.55 9.30 -16.16
CA ILE A 337 -12.49 9.77 -14.78
C ILE A 337 -12.69 11.29 -14.71
N ASP A 338 -11.98 12.05 -15.56
CA ASP A 338 -12.09 13.52 -15.56
C ASP A 338 -12.97 14.07 -16.68
N GLY A 339 -13.34 13.22 -17.64
CA GLY A 339 -14.39 13.52 -18.62
C GLY A 339 -13.94 14.39 -19.80
N ILE A 340 -12.62 14.42 -20.07
CA ILE A 340 -12.00 15.19 -21.15
C ILE A 340 -11.40 14.26 -22.21
#